data_AF-A0A6J1TM19-F1
#
_entry.id   AF-A0A6J1TM19-F1
#
_cell.length_a   1.000
_cell.length_b   1.000
_cell.length_c   1.000
_cell.angle_alpha   90.00
_cell.angle_beta   90.00
_cell.angle_gamma   90.00
#
_symmetry.space_group_name_H-M   'P 1'
#
loop_
_entity.id
_entity.type
_entity.pdbx_description
1 polymer ?
#
loop_
_entity_poly.entity_id
_entity_poly.type
_entity_poly.pdbx_seq_one_letter_code
_entity_poly.pdbx_strand_id
1 'polypeptide(L)' 'MSGNLFNGLFWLLVLVFLSWWIACLCFFPYVVVSVLTPCLPALKPLSDILLKGVSFPFMCSDNMVNQRSYNSY' A
#
# COMPACT_ATOMS: atom_id res chain seq x y z
N MET A 1 18.59 -16.70 14.20
CA MET A 1 18.06 -17.18 12.91
C MET A 1 16.53 -17.14 12.80
N SER A 2 15.73 -17.08 13.88
CA SER A 2 14.25 -17.12 13.80
C SER A 2 13.52 -15.75 13.68
N GLY A 3 14.19 -14.63 13.98
CA GLY A 3 13.54 -13.30 14.01
C GLY A 3 13.07 -12.77 12.64
N ASN A 4 13.70 -13.22 11.55
CA ASN A 4 13.42 -12.72 10.20
C ASN A 4 12.17 -13.37 9.56
N LEU A 5 11.86 -14.62 9.91
CA LEU A 5 10.70 -15.34 9.39
C LEU A 5 9.39 -14.79 9.98
N PHE A 6 9.39 -14.48 11.27
CA PHE A 6 8.21 -13.97 11.98
C PHE A 6 7.80 -12.57 11.49
N ASN A 7 8.77 -11.69 11.24
CA ASN A 7 8.54 -10.37 10.65
C ASN A 7 7.95 -10.47 9.22
N GLY A 8 8.48 -11.39 8.41
CA GLY A 8 7.94 -11.65 7.07
C GLY A 8 6.50 -12.19 7.12
N LEU A 9 6.22 -13.13 8.02
CA LEU A 9 4.86 -13.68 8.19
C LEU A 9 3.86 -12.63 8.66
N PHE A 10 4.27 -11.75 9.58
CA PHE A 10 3.45 -10.65 10.09
C PHE A 10 3.07 -9.67 8.97
N TRP A 11 4.05 -9.21 8.19
CA TRP A 11 3.79 -8.34 7.04
C TRP A 11 2.93 -9.03 5.97
N LEU A 12 3.09 -10.34 5.77
CA LEU A 12 2.27 -11.12 4.83
C LEU A 12 0.81 -11.17 5.25
N LEU A 13 0.56 -11.39 6.55
CA LEU A 13 -0.79 -11.37 7.10
C LEU A 13 -1.45 -10.00 6.92
N VAL A 14 -0.71 -8.91 7.17
CA VAL A 14 -1.17 -7.53 6.95
C VAL A 14 -1.43 -7.25 5.45
N LEU A 15 -0.62 -7.84 4.57
CA LEU A 15 -0.78 -7.70 3.12
C LEU A 15 -2.09 -8.35 2.64
N VAL A 16 -2.37 -9.56 3.09
CA VAL A 16 -3.55 -10.33 2.67
C VAL A 16 -4.84 -9.83 3.32
N PHE A 17 -4.83 -9.58 4.63
CA PHE A 17 -6.07 -9.26 5.35
C PHE A 17 -6.43 -7.76 5.36
N LEU A 18 -5.45 -6.86 5.30
CA LEU A 18 -5.70 -5.42 5.34
C LEU A 18 -5.50 -4.78 3.96
N SER A 19 -4.34 -5.01 3.35
CA SER A 19 -3.92 -4.27 2.15
C SER A 19 -4.78 -4.61 0.94
N TRP A 20 -5.21 -5.86 0.81
CA TRP A 20 -6.12 -6.29 -0.25
C TRP A 20 -7.44 -5.51 -0.24
N TRP A 21 -8.08 -5.39 0.92
CA TRP A 21 -9.37 -4.70 1.06
C TRP A 21 -9.24 -3.20 0.82
N ILE A 22 -8.19 -2.58 1.36
CA ILE A 22 -7.93 -1.14 1.18
C ILE A 22 -7.62 -0.83 -0.28
N ALA A 23 -6.83 -1.67 -0.97
CA ALA A 23 -6.51 -1.49 -2.38
C ALA A 23 -7.76 -1.66 -3.26
N CYS A 24 -8.60 -2.67 -3.01
CA CYS A 24 -9.85 -2.84 -3.73
C CYS A 24 -10.81 -1.66 -3.54
N LEU A 25 -10.95 -1.15 -2.32
CA LEU A 25 -11.80 0.00 -2.03
C LEU A 25 -11.25 1.32 -2.61
N CYS A 26 -9.93 1.52 -2.62
CA CYS A 26 -9.32 2.71 -3.21
C CYS A 26 -9.22 2.68 -4.74
N PHE A 27 -9.23 1.50 -5.36
CA PHE A 27 -9.09 1.37 -6.82
C PHE A 27 -10.22 2.05 -7.59
N PHE A 28 -11.47 1.81 -7.19
CA PHE A 28 -12.64 2.37 -7.87
C PHE A 28 -12.67 3.91 -7.88
N PRO A 29 -12.57 4.61 -6.73
CA PRO A 29 -12.51 6.06 -6.73
C PRO A 29 -11.22 6.60 -7.37
N TYR A 30 -10.11 5.84 -7.38
CA TYR A 30 -8.86 6.28 -8.01
C TYR A 30 -9.03 6.41 -9.51
N VAL A 31 -9.65 5.43 -10.15
CA VAL A 31 -9.92 5.44 -11.59
C VAL A 31 -10.84 6.59 -11.98
N VAL A 32 -11.89 6.86 -11.18
CA VAL A 32 -12.81 7.98 -11.45
C VAL A 32 -12.09 9.33 -11.32
N VAL A 33 -11.31 9.51 -10.24
CA VAL A 33 -10.57 10.75 -9.99
C VAL A 33 -9.44 10.94 -11.00
N SER A 34 -8.77 9.88 -11.46
CA SER A 34 -7.66 9.99 -12.42
C SER A 34 -8.13 10.49 -13.79
N VAL A 35 -9.32 10.10 -14.23
CA VAL A 35 -9.94 10.59 -15.48
C VAL A 35 -10.34 12.07 -15.36
N LEU A 36 -10.72 12.53 -14.18
CA LEU A 36 -11.07 13.93 -13.91
C LEU A 36 -9.86 14.84 -13.62
N THR A 37 -8.74 14.26 -13.18
CA THR A 37 -7.50 14.98 -12.86
C THR A 37 -6.94 15.83 -14.01
N PRO A 38 -6.91 15.40 -15.29
CA PRO A 38 -6.48 16.25 -16.40
C PRO A 38 -7.41 17.44 -16.66
N CYS A 39 -8.69 17.35 -16.27
CA CYS A 39 -9.66 18.44 -16.42
C CYS A 39 -9.67 19.39 -15.20
N LEU A 40 -9.31 18.89 -14.02
CA LEU A 40 -9.32 19.63 -12.76
C LEU A 40 -8.02 19.38 -11.96
N PRO A 41 -7.01 20.26 -12.06
CA PRO A 41 -5.72 20.07 -11.39
C PRO A 41 -5.82 20.07 -9.86
N ALA A 42 -6.90 20.60 -9.28
CA ALA A 42 -7.18 20.57 -7.85
C ALA A 42 -7.45 19.16 -7.29
N LEU A 43 -7.81 18.19 -8.15
CA LEU A 43 -8.07 16.80 -7.74
C LEU A 43 -6.79 15.96 -7.68
N LYS A 44 -5.68 16.48 -8.21
CA LYS A 44 -4.37 15.81 -8.20
C LYS A 44 -3.93 15.29 -6.81
N PRO A 45 -3.99 16.08 -5.71
CA PRO A 45 -3.65 15.57 -4.38
C PRO A 45 -4.54 14.41 -3.93
N LEU A 46 -5.80 14.40 -4.34
CA LEU A 46 -6.76 13.34 -4.02
C LEU A 46 -6.42 12.05 -4.78
N SER A 47 -6.02 12.18 -6.05
CA SER A 47 -5.51 11.05 -6.86
C SER A 47 -4.22 10.47 -6.28
N ASP A 48 -3.31 11.32 -5.80
CA ASP A 48 -2.01 10.90 -5.23
C ASP A 48 -2.20 10.17 -3.88
N ILE A 49 -3.16 10.60 -3.05
CA ILE A 49 -3.52 9.92 -1.80
C ILE A 49 -4.12 8.54 -2.09
N LEU A 50 -5.04 8.46 -3.06
CA LEU A 50 -5.64 7.18 -3.44
C LEU A 50 -4.63 6.22 -4.07
N LEU A 51 -3.71 6.74 -4.89
CA LEU A 51 -2.62 5.96 -5.45
C LEU A 51 -1.71 5.38 -4.36
N LYS A 52 -1.41 6.18 -3.32
CA LYS A 52 -0.71 5.69 -2.12
C LYS A 52 -1.46 4.55 -1.43
N GLY A 53 -2.79 4.64 -1.33
CA GLY A 53 -3.64 3.57 -0.80
C GLY A 53 -3.59 2.30 -1.64
N VAL A 54 -3.67 2.41 -2.97
CA VAL A 54 -3.58 1.27 -3.90
C VAL A 54 -2.17 0.66 -3.91
N SER A 55 -1.13 1.46 -3.69
CA SER A 55 0.28 1.02 -3.63
C SER A 55 0.70 0.51 -2.24
N PHE A 56 -0.18 0.57 -1.25
CA PHE A 56 0.05 0.06 0.10
C PHE A 56 0.46 -1.44 0.14
N PRO A 57 -0.23 -2.36 -0.57
CA PRO A 57 0.21 -3.76 -0.66
C PRO A 57 1.63 -3.91 -1.22
N PHE A 58 2.01 -3.09 -2.21
CA PHE A 58 3.37 -3.09 -2.75
C PHE A 58 4.39 -2.68 -1.69
N MET A 59 4.09 -1.63 -0.92
CA MET A 59 4.94 -1.19 0.19
C MET A 59 5.08 -2.29 1.26
N CYS A 60 4.01 -3.01 1.58
CA CYS A 60 4.04 -4.14 2.50
C CYS A 60 4.93 -5.29 1.97
N SER A 61 4.82 -5.62 0.68
CA SER A 61 5.66 -6.66 0.06
C SER A 61 7.13 -6.26 -0.02
N ASP A 62 7.41 -4.98 -0.29
CA ASP A 62 8.77 -4.45 -0.33
C ASP A 62 9.46 -4.57 1.04
N ASN A 63 8.75 -4.23 2.12
CA ASN A 63 9.27 -4.38 3.49
C ASN A 63 9.49 -5.85 3.88
N MET A 64 8.69 -6.77 3.34
CA MET A 64 8.85 -8.21 3.53
C MET A 64 10.10 -8.75 2.82
N VAL A 65 10.31 -8.36 1.55
CA VAL A 65 11.46 -8.80 0.74
C VAL A 65 12.77 -8.20 1.25
N ASN A 66 12.76 -6.91 1.60
CA ASN A 66 13.93 -6.22 2.12
C ASN A 66 14.23 -6.54 3.59
N GLN A 67 13.42 -7.40 4.23
CA GLN A 67 13.55 -7.83 5.63
C GLN A 67 13.89 -6.67 6.59
N ARG A 68 13.32 -5.47 6.39
CA ARG A 68 13.61 -4.32 7.25
C ARG A 68 13.19 -4.67 8.67
N SER A 69 14.19 -4.93 9.49
CA SER A 69 14.04 -5.51 10.82
C SER A 69 13.69 -4.40 11.80
N TYR A 70 12.68 -4.62 12.64
CA TYR A 70 12.36 -3.80 13.82
C TYR A 70 13.47 -3.83 14.92
N ASN A 71 14.65 -4.36 14.60
CA ASN A 71 15.77 -4.55 15.52
C ASN A 71 16.92 -3.58 15.20
N SER A 72 16.59 -2.29 15.21
CA SER A 72 17.57 -1.21 15.32
C SER A 72 17.03 -0.19 16.30
N TYR A 73 17.08 -0.57 17.58
CA TYR A 73 17.11 0.34 18.72
C TYR A 73 18.52 0.31 19.29
#